data_AF-A0A9C7SJP5-F1
#
_entry.id   AF-A0A9C7SJP5-F1
#
_cell.length_a   1.000
_cell.length_b   1.000
_cell.length_c   1.000
_cell.angle_alpha   90.00
_cell.angle_beta   90.00
_cell.angle_gamma   90.00
#
_symmetry.space_group_name_H-M   'P 1'
#
loop_
_entity.id
_entity.type
_entity.pdbx_description
1 polymer ?
#
loop_
_entity_poly.entity_id
_entity_poly.type
_entity_poly.pdbx_seq_one_letter_code
_entity_poly.pdbx_strand_id
1 'polypeptide(L)'
;MPKRLTKNIFIGVALLSVGLLNGQASAEGIISGAGATFPYPVYAKWAEAYAKETGVKMNYQSIGSGGGIKQIKARTVDFGASDAPLKLQDLNKSGLIQFPMIMGGVVPVVNVPGVKPGELKLTSEQMADIFLGKINKWNDARLKANNPGVHLPDSGITVVHRSDGSGTTWIFTNYLSKVSKEWAEKVGNNKAVAWPVGVGGKGNEGVASYVRRIKNSIGYVEYAYALQNKMSYAQLRNRDGNFVSPISKNFQTAAANADWKHAPGFYMVLTDQPGANSWPITGASFILVYKTQTKPKTAAAVLKFFDWAYHHGQKMAEKLDYVPIPSDVVSLVERTWAKEIKSETGEPILSASVAQ
;
A
#
# COMPACT_ATOMS: atom_id res chain seq x y z
N MET A 1 44.36 50.72 -63.55
CA MET A 1 45.14 49.51 -63.90
C MET A 1 44.61 48.34 -63.07
N PRO A 2 44.53 47.15 -63.66
CA PRO A 2 43.42 46.21 -63.44
C PRO A 2 43.88 44.87 -62.86
N LYS A 3 42.90 43.97 -62.62
CA LYS A 3 42.90 42.49 -62.78
C LYS A 3 42.14 41.87 -61.59
N ARG A 4 41.24 40.89 -61.72
CA ARG A 4 40.67 40.06 -62.80
C ARG A 4 39.45 39.36 -62.13
N LEU A 5 38.27 39.25 -62.77
CA LEU A 5 37.72 38.02 -63.38
C LEU A 5 38.22 36.72 -62.70
N THR A 6 37.45 35.72 -62.30
CA THR A 6 36.15 35.16 -62.73
C THR A 6 35.93 33.89 -61.88
N LYS A 7 34.69 33.55 -61.52
CA LYS A 7 34.04 32.28 -61.93
C LYS A 7 32.70 32.11 -61.22
N ASN A 8 31.63 32.16 -62.03
CA ASN A 8 30.38 31.50 -61.71
C ASN A 8 30.59 29.99 -61.73
N ILE A 9 30.13 29.30 -60.69
CA ILE A 9 29.73 27.89 -60.78
C ILE A 9 28.35 27.80 -60.12
N PHE A 10 27.33 27.66 -60.96
CA PHE A 10 26.10 26.95 -60.63
C PHE A 10 26.44 25.47 -60.46
N ILE A 11 25.86 24.79 -59.46
CA ILE A 11 25.31 23.42 -59.51
C ILE A 11 24.95 23.01 -58.07
N GLY A 12 23.73 22.51 -57.88
CA GLY A 12 23.42 21.58 -56.78
C GLY A 12 22.34 22.03 -55.80
N VAL A 13 21.08 22.10 -56.28
CA VAL A 13 19.92 21.93 -55.38
C VAL A 13 19.97 20.50 -54.84
N ALA A 14 20.37 20.35 -53.58
CA ALA A 14 20.12 19.15 -52.80
C ALA A 14 19.01 19.48 -51.79
N LEU A 15 17.78 19.16 -52.15
CA LEU A 15 16.66 19.03 -51.22
C LEU A 15 17.00 17.90 -50.23
N LEU A 16 17.65 18.24 -49.13
CA LEU A 16 17.57 17.41 -47.93
C LEU A 16 16.21 17.68 -47.29
N SER A 17 15.26 16.82 -47.61
CA SER A 17 14.11 16.52 -46.77
C SER A 17 14.63 16.01 -45.43
N VAL A 18 14.95 16.94 -44.53
CA VAL A 18 15.06 16.65 -43.10
C VAL A 18 13.66 16.24 -42.68
N GLY A 19 13.45 14.93 -42.59
CA GLY A 19 12.31 14.36 -41.92
C GLY A 19 12.30 14.92 -40.51
N LEU A 20 11.43 15.90 -40.28
CA LEU A 20 10.88 16.21 -38.99
C LEU A 20 10.16 14.95 -38.55
N LEU A 21 10.91 14.03 -37.94
CA LEU A 21 10.36 13.12 -36.96
C LEU A 21 9.83 14.04 -35.86
N ASN A 22 8.57 14.43 -36.03
CA ASN A 22 7.71 14.86 -34.94
C ASN A 22 7.68 13.71 -33.94
N GLY A 23 8.70 13.65 -33.09
CA GLY A 23 8.53 13.11 -31.77
C GLY A 23 7.43 13.94 -31.14
N GLN A 24 6.19 13.48 -31.28
CA GLN A 24 5.12 13.87 -30.38
C GLN A 24 5.60 13.42 -29.00
N ALA A 25 6.34 14.30 -28.33
CA ALA A 25 6.33 14.35 -26.88
C ALA A 25 4.88 14.66 -26.53
N SER A 26 4.07 13.62 -26.44
CA SER A 26 2.74 13.71 -25.87
C SER A 26 2.94 14.32 -24.49
N ALA A 27 2.33 15.49 -24.28
CA ALA A 27 2.16 16.07 -22.97
C ALA A 27 1.21 15.17 -22.15
N GLU A 28 1.65 13.95 -21.82
CA GLU A 28 0.95 13.06 -20.89
C GLU A 28 1.38 13.47 -19.48
N GLY A 29 0.78 14.60 -19.10
CA GLY A 29 0.99 15.28 -17.84
C GLY A 29 0.54 14.45 -16.66
N ILE A 30 1.42 14.42 -15.65
CA ILE A 30 1.21 14.08 -14.24
C ILE A 30 -0.13 13.39 -13.93
N ILE A 31 -0.11 12.07 -13.69
CA ILE A 31 -1.25 11.37 -13.09
C ILE A 31 -1.33 11.69 -11.59
N SER A 32 -2.54 11.93 -11.08
CA SER A 32 -2.76 12.30 -9.68
C SER A 32 -3.50 11.21 -8.92
N GLY A 33 -2.94 10.79 -7.78
CA GLY A 33 -3.54 9.80 -6.89
C GLY A 33 -3.52 10.23 -5.44
N ALA A 34 -4.42 9.68 -4.64
CA ALA A 34 -4.44 9.91 -3.21
C ALA A 34 -4.96 8.71 -2.43
N GLY A 35 -4.45 8.52 -1.22
CA GLY A 35 -5.05 7.60 -0.27
C GLY A 35 -4.07 6.92 0.66
N ALA A 36 -4.14 5.59 0.66
CA ALA A 36 -3.42 4.72 1.57
C ALA A 36 -1.94 5.08 1.78
N THR A 37 -1.55 5.23 3.05
CA THR A 37 -0.15 5.44 3.42
C THR A 37 0.63 4.11 3.46
N PHE A 38 -0.06 2.96 3.52
CA PHE A 38 0.55 1.64 3.58
C PHE A 38 1.44 1.32 2.36
N PRO A 39 0.99 1.49 1.10
CA PRO A 39 1.80 1.20 -0.09
C PRO A 39 2.66 2.40 -0.55
N TYR A 40 2.62 3.53 0.16
CA TYR A 40 3.25 4.76 -0.30
C TYR A 40 4.75 4.61 -0.63
N PRO A 41 5.58 3.93 0.20
CA PRO A 41 6.99 3.70 -0.11
C PRO A 41 7.23 3.03 -1.48
N VAL A 42 6.43 2.01 -1.81
CA VAL A 42 6.59 1.31 -3.10
C VAL A 42 6.01 2.11 -4.26
N TYR A 43 4.90 2.82 -4.08
CA TYR A 43 4.34 3.69 -5.12
C TYR A 43 5.28 4.84 -5.48
N ALA A 44 5.93 5.45 -4.48
CA ALA A 44 6.95 6.47 -4.72
C ALA A 44 8.12 5.91 -5.54
N LYS A 45 8.56 4.67 -5.23
CA LYS A 45 9.66 4.03 -5.95
C LYS A 45 9.29 3.65 -7.39
N TRP A 46 8.09 3.13 -7.60
CA TRP A 46 7.58 2.84 -8.95
C TRP A 46 7.40 4.10 -9.77
N ALA A 47 6.88 5.18 -9.18
CA ALA A 47 6.73 6.47 -9.88
C ALA A 47 8.06 7.07 -10.33
N GLU A 48 9.09 7.00 -9.49
CA GLU A 48 10.44 7.44 -9.85
C GLU A 48 10.97 6.67 -11.06
N ALA A 49 10.88 5.34 -11.02
CA ALA A 49 11.36 4.47 -12.08
C ALA A 49 10.55 4.63 -13.38
N TYR A 50 9.22 4.67 -13.28
CA TYR A 50 8.34 4.86 -14.43
C TYR A 50 8.53 6.22 -15.10
N ALA A 51 8.71 7.29 -14.32
CA ALA A 51 8.99 8.63 -14.85
C ALA A 51 10.33 8.69 -15.58
N LYS A 52 11.35 7.97 -15.10
CA LYS A 52 12.65 7.87 -15.76
C LYS A 52 12.56 7.15 -17.11
N GLU A 53 11.70 6.14 -17.21
CA GLU A 53 11.55 5.33 -18.42
C GLU A 53 10.63 5.98 -19.46
N THR A 54 9.53 6.59 -19.01
CA THR A 54 8.43 7.02 -19.89
C THR A 54 8.22 8.53 -19.95
N GLY A 55 8.78 9.28 -18.99
CA GLY A 55 8.50 10.71 -18.81
C GLY A 55 7.18 11.00 -18.06
N VAL A 56 6.31 10.01 -17.86
CA VAL A 56 5.04 10.17 -17.14
C VAL A 56 5.31 10.28 -15.64
N LYS A 57 4.88 11.38 -15.04
CA LYS A 57 5.05 11.65 -13.60
C LYS A 57 3.80 11.23 -12.82
N MET A 58 3.99 10.86 -11.55
CA MET A 58 2.88 10.63 -10.61
C MET A 58 2.96 11.58 -9.42
N ASN A 59 1.85 12.27 -9.15
CA ASN A 59 1.63 12.99 -7.91
C ASN A 59 0.77 12.14 -6.98
N TYR A 60 1.36 11.52 -5.96
CA TYR A 60 0.64 10.70 -5.00
C TYR A 60 0.58 11.35 -3.61
N GLN A 61 -0.63 11.51 -3.08
CA GLN A 61 -0.89 12.12 -1.78
C GLN A 61 -1.16 11.03 -0.72
N SER A 62 -0.20 10.85 0.20
CA SER A 62 -0.28 9.93 1.35
C SER A 62 -1.20 10.52 2.44
N ILE A 63 -2.52 10.28 2.32
CA ILE A 63 -3.56 10.94 3.16
C ILE A 63 -4.46 9.95 3.92
N GLY A 64 -4.13 8.67 3.88
CA GLY A 64 -4.95 7.60 4.43
C GLY A 64 -6.07 7.15 3.49
N SER A 65 -6.43 5.87 3.61
CA SER A 65 -7.40 5.18 2.76
C SER A 65 -8.79 5.84 2.77
N GLY A 66 -9.21 6.38 3.91
CA GLY A 66 -10.46 7.15 4.01
C GLY A 66 -10.42 8.43 3.17
N GLY A 67 -9.30 9.15 3.18
CA GLY A 67 -9.06 10.31 2.33
C GLY A 67 -9.06 9.95 0.84
N GLY A 68 -8.38 8.86 0.47
CA GLY A 68 -8.34 8.38 -0.91
C GLY A 68 -9.72 8.02 -1.47
N ILE A 69 -10.51 7.27 -0.71
CA ILE A 69 -11.91 6.94 -1.07
C ILE A 69 -12.74 8.20 -1.25
N LYS A 70 -12.59 9.19 -0.36
CA LYS A 70 -13.33 10.46 -0.45
C LYS A 70 -12.95 11.24 -1.70
N GLN A 71 -11.65 11.36 -1.98
CA GLN A 71 -11.14 12.13 -3.12
C GLN A 71 -11.50 11.51 -4.47
N ILE A 72 -11.39 10.18 -4.62
CA ILE A 72 -11.80 9.53 -5.86
C ILE A 72 -13.31 9.68 -6.09
N LYS A 73 -14.15 9.52 -5.06
CA LYS A 73 -15.60 9.73 -5.18
C LYS A 73 -15.98 11.18 -5.50
N ALA A 74 -15.16 12.14 -5.08
CA ALA A 74 -15.30 13.55 -5.40
C ALA A 74 -14.68 13.92 -6.77
N ARG A 75 -14.10 12.95 -7.50
CA ARG A 75 -13.40 13.15 -8.79
C ARG A 75 -12.27 14.20 -8.72
N THR A 76 -11.63 14.35 -7.57
CA THR A 76 -10.52 15.31 -7.37
C THR A 76 -9.14 14.72 -7.70
N VAL A 77 -9.08 13.41 -7.94
CA VAL A 77 -7.89 12.65 -8.33
C VAL A 77 -8.26 11.64 -9.42
N ASP A 78 -7.27 11.18 -10.16
CA ASP A 78 -7.45 10.22 -11.25
C ASP A 78 -7.62 8.79 -10.73
N PHE A 79 -7.03 8.48 -9.57
CA PHE A 79 -7.23 7.24 -8.83
C PHE A 79 -7.21 7.43 -7.31
N GLY A 80 -7.99 6.61 -6.61
CA GLY A 80 -7.92 6.47 -5.15
C GLY A 80 -7.10 5.24 -4.75
N ALA A 81 -6.58 5.23 -3.53
CA ALA A 81 -5.93 4.05 -2.96
C ALA A 81 -6.47 3.73 -1.56
N SER A 82 -6.69 2.45 -1.26
CA SER A 82 -7.22 2.00 0.02
C SER A 82 -6.75 0.59 0.38
N ASP A 83 -6.30 0.40 1.62
CA ASP A 83 -6.03 -0.94 2.20
C ASP A 83 -7.27 -1.59 2.82
N ALA A 84 -8.36 -0.83 2.95
CA ALA A 84 -9.66 -1.36 3.33
C ALA A 84 -10.45 -1.64 2.04
N PRO A 85 -10.64 -2.92 1.65
CA PRO A 85 -11.38 -3.23 0.44
C PRO A 85 -12.82 -2.75 0.54
N LEU A 86 -13.35 -2.19 -0.54
CA LEU A 86 -14.77 -1.83 -0.64
C LEU A 86 -15.57 -3.07 -1.06
N LYS A 87 -16.75 -3.25 -0.47
CA LYS A 87 -17.68 -4.29 -0.90
C LYS A 87 -18.15 -3.99 -2.32
N LEU A 88 -18.43 -5.04 -3.10
CA LEU A 88 -18.93 -4.90 -4.48
C LEU A 88 -20.16 -3.98 -4.58
N GLN A 89 -21.07 -4.05 -3.61
CA GLN A 89 -22.24 -3.18 -3.56
C GLN A 89 -21.85 -1.69 -3.48
N ASP A 90 -20.84 -1.34 -2.68
CA ASP A 90 -20.40 0.05 -2.52
C ASP A 90 -19.62 0.55 -3.73
N LEU A 91 -18.85 -0.34 -4.38
CA LEU A 91 -18.18 -0.08 -5.65
C LEU A 91 -19.21 0.23 -6.74
N ASN A 92 -20.22 -0.63 -6.90
CA ASN A 92 -21.28 -0.45 -7.88
C ASN A 92 -22.06 0.85 -7.65
N LYS A 93 -22.47 1.13 -6.39
CA LYS A 93 -23.14 2.39 -6.03
C LYS A 93 -22.32 3.63 -6.38
N SER A 94 -20.99 3.53 -6.34
CA SER A 94 -20.10 4.66 -6.61
C SER A 94 -19.62 4.70 -8.06
N GLY A 95 -20.00 3.74 -8.91
CA GLY A 95 -19.46 3.59 -10.27
C GLY A 95 -17.97 3.27 -10.30
N LEU A 96 -17.42 2.73 -9.22
CA LEU A 96 -16.00 2.42 -9.07
C LEU A 96 -15.72 0.95 -9.36
N ILE A 97 -14.47 0.69 -9.73
CA ILE A 97 -13.85 -0.62 -9.72
C ILE A 97 -12.62 -0.59 -8.83
N GLN A 98 -12.30 -1.75 -8.26
CA GLN A 98 -11.18 -1.95 -7.36
C GLN A 98 -10.27 -3.04 -7.91
N PHE A 99 -8.96 -2.94 -7.69
CA PHE A 99 -8.02 -4.05 -7.96
C PHE A 99 -6.85 -4.02 -6.97
N PRO A 100 -6.29 -5.17 -6.57
CA PRO A 100 -5.17 -5.25 -5.64
C PRO A 100 -3.85 -4.91 -6.34
N MET A 101 -3.02 -4.03 -5.77
CA MET A 101 -1.69 -3.74 -6.35
C MET A 101 -0.54 -4.43 -5.63
N ILE A 102 -0.65 -4.57 -4.31
CA ILE A 102 0.46 -5.09 -3.50
C ILE A 102 -0.07 -5.62 -2.18
N MET A 103 0.67 -6.54 -1.56
CA MET A 103 0.42 -7.01 -0.20
C MET A 103 1.60 -6.69 0.71
N GLY A 104 1.37 -6.65 2.02
CA GLY A 104 2.40 -6.44 3.03
C GLY A 104 1.92 -6.74 4.44
N GLY A 105 2.77 -6.50 5.44
CA GLY A 105 2.45 -6.74 6.84
C GLY A 105 2.27 -5.46 7.63
N VAL A 106 1.22 -5.41 8.45
CA VAL A 106 1.13 -4.45 9.56
C VAL A 106 1.87 -5.04 10.76
N VAL A 107 2.72 -4.24 11.39
CA VAL A 107 3.66 -4.70 12.42
C VAL A 107 3.55 -3.87 13.69
N PRO A 108 3.56 -4.50 14.87
CA PRO A 108 3.71 -3.80 16.13
C PRO A 108 5.14 -3.28 16.25
N VAL A 109 5.30 -1.97 16.28
CA VAL A 109 6.57 -1.28 16.53
C VAL A 109 6.62 -0.77 17.96
N VAL A 110 7.77 -0.87 18.61
CA VAL A 110 7.96 -0.53 20.01
C VAL A 110 9.17 0.37 20.21
N ASN A 111 9.12 1.17 21.27
CA ASN A 111 10.26 1.92 21.76
C ASN A 111 10.44 1.64 23.25
N VAL A 112 10.96 0.46 23.56
CA VAL A 112 11.26 0.03 24.94
C VAL A 112 12.79 0.01 25.10
N PRO A 113 13.36 0.79 26.03
CA PRO A 113 14.81 0.82 26.23
C PRO A 113 15.40 -0.60 26.40
N GLY A 114 16.42 -0.93 25.59
CA GLY A 114 17.09 -2.22 25.64
C GLY A 114 16.45 -3.33 24.81
N VAL A 115 15.22 -3.16 24.30
CA VAL A 115 14.55 -4.16 23.44
C VAL A 115 14.92 -3.94 21.97
N LYS A 116 15.60 -4.92 21.38
CA LYS A 116 16.01 -4.89 19.97
C LYS A 116 14.90 -5.41 19.05
N PRO A 117 14.97 -5.15 17.72
CA PRO A 117 14.00 -5.67 16.77
C PRO A 117 13.87 -7.20 16.86
N GLY A 118 12.64 -7.69 16.99
CA GLY A 118 12.33 -9.11 17.05
C GLY A 118 12.56 -9.78 18.42
N GLU A 119 13.08 -9.09 19.44
CA GLU A 119 13.25 -9.70 20.78
C GLU A 119 11.92 -9.84 21.53
N LEU A 120 11.02 -8.88 21.37
CA LEU A 120 9.71 -8.91 22.01
C LEU A 120 8.77 -9.87 21.27
N LYS A 121 8.09 -10.72 22.03
CA LYS A 121 7.07 -11.67 21.60
C LYS A 121 5.74 -11.33 22.25
N LEU A 122 4.70 -11.14 21.43
CA LEU A 122 3.35 -10.84 21.89
C LEU A 122 2.36 -11.88 21.35
N THR A 123 1.39 -12.28 22.18
CA THR A 123 0.24 -13.04 21.69
C THR A 123 -0.85 -12.10 21.16
N SER A 124 -1.79 -12.66 20.40
CA SER A 124 -2.95 -11.94 19.88
C SER A 124 -3.78 -11.27 21.00
N GLU A 125 -3.97 -11.97 22.11
CA GLU A 125 -4.73 -11.50 23.27
C GLU A 125 -3.99 -10.37 24.01
N GLN A 126 -2.68 -10.51 24.18
CA GLN A 126 -1.84 -9.46 24.75
C GLN A 126 -1.87 -8.21 23.88
N MET A 127 -1.91 -8.39 22.55
CA MET A 127 -1.99 -7.26 21.66
C MET A 127 -3.32 -6.53 21.81
N ALA A 128 -4.45 -7.24 21.83
CA ALA A 128 -5.74 -6.63 22.08
C ALA A 128 -5.79 -5.93 23.46
N ASP A 129 -5.28 -6.57 24.51
CA ASP A 129 -5.31 -6.03 25.88
C ASP A 129 -4.43 -4.79 26.06
N ILE A 130 -3.31 -4.66 25.34
CA ILE A 130 -2.50 -3.43 25.32
C ILE A 130 -3.30 -2.28 24.71
N PHE A 131 -3.93 -2.50 23.54
CA PHE A 131 -4.71 -1.44 22.87
C PHE A 131 -6.07 -1.15 23.54
N LEU A 132 -6.56 -2.06 24.40
CA LEU A 132 -7.68 -1.82 25.31
C LEU A 132 -7.26 -1.06 26.60
N GLY A 133 -5.95 -0.92 26.85
CA GLY A 133 -5.42 -0.31 28.08
C GLY A 133 -5.41 -1.21 29.30
N LYS A 134 -5.69 -2.52 29.14
CA LYS A 134 -5.71 -3.52 30.22
C LYS A 134 -4.30 -3.99 30.59
N ILE A 135 -3.41 -4.12 29.61
CA ILE A 135 -1.96 -4.21 29.85
C ILE A 135 -1.40 -2.80 29.69
N ASN A 136 -1.10 -2.14 30.81
CA ASN A 136 -0.68 -0.74 30.82
C ASN A 136 0.77 -0.53 31.30
N LYS A 137 1.50 -1.60 31.62
CA LYS A 137 2.92 -1.57 31.99
C LYS A 137 3.71 -2.66 31.26
N TRP A 138 4.95 -2.38 30.89
CA TRP A 138 5.81 -3.33 30.17
C TRP A 138 6.20 -4.56 31.00
N ASN A 139 6.33 -4.41 32.32
CA ASN A 139 6.64 -5.51 33.23
C ASN A 139 5.42 -6.34 33.67
N ASP A 140 4.26 -6.21 33.00
CA ASP A 140 3.08 -7.07 33.24
C ASP A 140 3.51 -8.55 33.22
N ALA A 141 3.05 -9.33 34.20
CA ALA A 141 3.45 -10.72 34.38
C ALA A 141 3.20 -11.57 33.12
N ARG A 142 2.13 -11.26 32.36
CA ARG A 142 1.80 -11.96 31.12
C ARG A 142 2.82 -11.66 30.02
N LEU A 143 3.27 -10.41 29.90
CA LEU A 143 4.31 -10.03 28.94
C LEU A 143 5.64 -10.71 29.29
N LYS A 144 6.04 -10.69 30.57
CA LYS A 144 7.26 -11.36 31.04
C LYS A 144 7.25 -12.87 30.77
N ALA A 145 6.12 -13.54 30.95
CA ALA A 145 5.99 -14.98 30.72
C ALA A 145 6.36 -15.41 29.29
N ASN A 146 6.08 -14.56 28.29
CA ASN A 146 6.41 -14.85 26.88
C ASN A 146 7.82 -14.40 26.47
N ASN A 147 8.50 -13.66 27.34
CA ASN A 147 9.74 -12.94 27.03
C ASN A 147 10.84 -13.23 28.06
N PRO A 148 11.17 -14.52 28.34
CA PRO A 148 12.27 -14.83 29.24
C PRO A 148 13.58 -14.26 28.68
N GLY A 149 14.32 -13.54 29.52
CA GLY A 149 15.59 -12.91 29.15
C GLY A 149 15.47 -11.52 28.50
N VAL A 150 14.27 -11.03 28.18
CA VAL A 150 14.07 -9.65 27.73
C VAL A 150 13.85 -8.76 28.95
N HIS A 151 14.65 -7.69 29.07
CA HIS A 151 14.47 -6.72 30.15
C HIS A 151 13.26 -5.83 29.90
N LEU A 152 12.14 -6.14 30.55
CA LEU A 152 10.91 -5.34 30.48
C LEU A 152 10.83 -4.37 31.68
N PRO A 153 10.85 -3.05 31.46
CA PRO A 153 10.89 -2.06 32.54
C PRO A 153 9.56 -1.93 33.28
N ASP A 154 9.60 -1.47 34.53
CA ASP A 154 8.40 -1.00 35.26
C ASP A 154 7.98 0.39 34.77
N SER A 155 7.59 0.48 33.50
CA SER A 155 7.18 1.72 32.85
C SER A 155 5.81 1.55 32.20
N GLY A 156 5.02 2.61 32.25
CA GLY A 156 3.72 2.66 31.56
C GLY A 156 3.87 2.49 30.04
N ILE A 157 2.88 1.85 29.42
CA ILE A 157 2.81 1.69 27.97
C ILE A 157 2.07 2.88 27.36
N THR A 158 2.71 3.59 26.43
CA THR A 158 2.01 4.58 25.60
C THR A 158 1.59 3.96 24.28
N VAL A 159 0.28 3.78 24.09
CA VAL A 159 -0.27 3.35 22.80
C VAL A 159 -0.23 4.50 21.80
N VAL A 160 0.20 4.22 20.57
CA VAL A 160 0.16 5.12 19.43
C VAL A 160 -0.71 4.50 18.35
N HIS A 161 -1.76 5.19 17.96
CA HIS A 161 -2.69 4.75 16.92
C HIS A 161 -2.77 5.79 15.80
N ARG A 162 -3.51 5.48 14.74
CA ARG A 162 -3.75 6.43 13.65
C ARG A 162 -4.79 7.48 14.06
N SER A 163 -4.55 8.74 13.69
CA SER A 163 -5.51 9.83 13.87
C SER A 163 -6.44 10.02 12.66
N ASP A 164 -6.06 9.52 11.50
CA ASP A 164 -6.76 9.66 10.23
C ASP A 164 -7.47 8.37 9.79
N GLY A 165 -8.45 8.50 8.88
CA GLY A 165 -9.15 7.35 8.31
C GLY A 165 -8.20 6.42 7.53
N SER A 166 -7.85 5.29 8.14
CA SER A 166 -6.68 4.50 7.77
C SER A 166 -7.05 3.06 7.39
N GLY A 167 -6.54 2.59 6.25
CA GLY A 167 -6.64 1.17 5.88
C GLY A 167 -5.75 0.28 6.74
N THR A 168 -4.57 0.77 7.16
CA THR A 168 -3.74 0.09 8.18
C THR A 168 -4.51 -0.13 9.48
N THR A 169 -5.31 0.85 9.93
CA THR A 169 -6.21 0.71 11.08
C THR A 169 -7.32 -0.30 10.80
N TRP A 170 -7.89 -0.28 9.60
CA TRP A 170 -8.88 -1.26 9.22
C TRP A 170 -8.30 -2.69 9.25
N ILE A 171 -7.10 -2.91 8.73
CA ILE A 171 -6.41 -4.21 8.78
C ILE A 171 -6.13 -4.61 10.24
N PHE A 172 -5.54 -3.70 11.02
CA PHE A 172 -5.15 -3.96 12.41
C PHE A 172 -6.37 -4.29 13.30
N THR A 173 -7.42 -3.47 13.22
CA THR A 173 -8.65 -3.70 14.01
C THR A 173 -9.45 -4.88 13.48
N ASN A 174 -9.34 -5.24 12.19
CA ASN A 174 -9.93 -6.46 11.67
C ASN A 174 -9.29 -7.69 12.32
N TYR A 175 -7.96 -7.70 12.43
CA TYR A 175 -7.25 -8.74 13.18
C TYR A 175 -7.66 -8.77 14.65
N LEU A 176 -7.65 -7.63 15.35
CA LEU A 176 -8.03 -7.57 16.77
C LEU A 176 -9.46 -8.05 17.02
N SER A 177 -10.41 -7.71 16.15
CA SER A 177 -11.79 -8.21 16.24
C SER A 177 -11.91 -9.72 16.02
N LYS A 178 -11.01 -10.35 15.26
CA LYS A 178 -11.00 -11.82 15.07
C LYS A 178 -10.47 -12.55 16.30
N VAL A 179 -9.45 -11.98 16.95
CA VAL A 179 -8.71 -12.65 18.04
C VAL A 179 -9.16 -12.26 19.45
N SER A 180 -9.96 -11.21 19.58
CA SER A 180 -10.47 -10.74 20.87
C SER A 180 -11.96 -10.40 20.79
N LYS A 181 -12.77 -11.21 21.47
CA LYS A 181 -14.21 -10.97 21.60
C LYS A 181 -14.51 -9.61 22.23
N GLU A 182 -13.77 -9.25 23.28
CA GLU A 182 -13.94 -7.96 23.96
C GLU A 182 -13.62 -6.78 23.02
N TRP A 183 -12.57 -6.88 22.19
CA TRP A 183 -12.28 -5.88 21.18
C TRP A 183 -13.43 -5.75 20.18
N ALA A 184 -13.91 -6.88 19.66
CA ALA A 184 -14.99 -6.92 18.68
C ALA A 184 -16.27 -6.24 19.18
N GLU A 185 -16.62 -6.47 20.45
CA GLU A 185 -17.82 -5.91 21.09
C GLU A 185 -17.67 -4.43 21.46
N LYS A 186 -16.52 -4.01 21.99
CA LYS A 186 -16.32 -2.64 22.52
C LYS A 186 -15.84 -1.64 21.48
N VAL A 187 -14.98 -2.06 20.54
CA VAL A 187 -14.28 -1.16 19.60
C VAL A 187 -14.65 -1.48 18.15
N GLY A 188 -14.69 -2.76 17.81
CA GLY A 188 -15.01 -3.24 16.47
C GLY A 188 -13.92 -2.94 15.43
N ASN A 189 -14.32 -2.99 14.16
CA ASN A 189 -13.42 -2.85 13.00
C ASN A 189 -13.89 -1.76 12.05
N ASN A 190 -13.07 -0.72 11.86
CA ASN A 190 -13.30 0.33 10.88
C ASN A 190 -11.99 1.05 10.53
N LYS A 191 -12.01 1.95 9.54
CA LYS A 191 -10.88 2.83 9.20
C LYS A 191 -10.58 3.87 10.28
N ALA A 192 -11.58 4.18 11.12
CA ALA A 192 -11.48 5.01 12.30
C ALA A 192 -12.41 4.43 13.38
N VAL A 193 -11.90 4.24 14.58
CA VAL A 193 -12.63 3.68 15.73
C VAL A 193 -12.45 4.59 16.94
N ALA A 194 -13.32 4.46 17.94
CA ALA A 194 -13.14 5.12 19.22
C ALA A 194 -12.06 4.38 20.03
N TRP A 195 -10.81 4.84 19.93
CA TRP A 195 -9.68 4.21 20.62
C TRP A 195 -9.83 4.33 22.15
N PRO A 196 -9.72 3.22 22.91
CA PRO A 196 -9.81 3.26 24.37
C PRO A 196 -8.69 4.08 25.03
N VAL A 197 -7.49 4.00 24.47
CA VAL A 197 -6.29 4.67 24.97
C VAL A 197 -5.36 5.05 23.82
N GLY A 198 -4.43 5.95 24.11
CA GLY A 198 -3.30 6.27 23.25
C GLY A 198 -3.37 7.64 22.61
N VAL A 199 -2.37 7.90 21.76
CA VAL A 199 -2.21 9.17 21.04
C VAL A 199 -2.25 8.93 19.54
N GLY A 200 -2.89 9.86 18.81
CA GLY A 200 -3.07 9.76 17.36
C GLY A 200 -1.89 10.34 16.57
N GLY A 201 -1.26 9.52 15.74
CA GLY A 201 -0.32 9.94 14.69
C GLY A 201 -0.98 9.91 13.31
N LYS A 202 -0.75 10.94 12.49
CA LYS A 202 -1.29 11.01 11.12
C LYS A 202 -0.42 10.19 10.16
N GLY A 203 -1.03 9.27 9.42
CA GLY A 203 -0.29 8.40 8.49
C GLY A 203 0.54 7.32 9.21
N ASN A 204 1.17 6.43 8.44
CA ASN A 204 2.20 5.54 9.00
C ASN A 204 3.40 6.35 9.48
N GLU A 205 3.71 7.42 8.76
CA GLU A 205 4.73 8.42 9.02
C GLU A 205 4.59 9.00 10.43
N GLY A 206 3.39 9.46 10.80
CA GLY A 206 3.12 10.04 12.11
C GLY A 206 3.20 9.01 13.24
N VAL A 207 2.68 7.79 13.03
CA VAL A 207 2.77 6.71 14.04
C VAL A 207 4.24 6.31 14.25
N ALA A 208 4.99 6.05 13.18
CA ALA A 208 6.42 5.74 13.25
C ALA A 208 7.20 6.84 13.97
N SER A 209 6.89 8.09 13.62
CA SER A 209 7.50 9.27 14.23
C SER A 209 7.20 9.40 15.73
N TYR A 210 5.98 9.10 16.16
CA TYR A 210 5.58 9.15 17.57
C TYR A 210 6.24 8.02 18.35
N VAL A 211 6.21 6.80 17.85
CA VAL A 211 6.81 5.64 18.52
C VAL A 211 8.32 5.88 18.74
N ARG A 212 9.03 6.40 17.74
CA ARG A 212 10.47 6.72 17.88
C ARG A 212 10.78 7.75 18.96
N ARG A 213 9.89 8.72 19.20
CA ARG A 213 10.13 9.80 20.18
C ARG A 213 9.63 9.47 21.57
N ILE A 214 8.50 8.77 21.67
CA ILE A 214 7.86 8.47 22.94
C ILE A 214 8.48 7.19 23.50
N LYS A 215 9.27 7.32 24.56
CA LYS A 215 9.80 6.16 25.29
C LYS A 215 8.64 5.31 25.83
N ASN A 216 8.87 4.00 25.90
CA ASN A 216 7.91 3.01 26.37
C ASN A 216 6.60 2.98 25.56
N SER A 217 6.68 3.27 24.26
CA SER A 217 5.51 3.28 23.38
C SER A 217 5.41 2.04 22.50
N ILE A 218 4.19 1.79 22.03
CA ILE A 218 3.85 0.77 21.04
C ILE A 218 2.86 1.35 20.05
N GLY A 219 3.05 1.08 18.76
CA GLY A 219 2.12 1.43 17.70
C GLY A 219 2.11 0.37 16.61
N TYR A 220 1.34 0.61 15.55
CA TYR A 220 1.25 -0.28 14.40
C TYR A 220 1.52 0.48 13.10
N VAL A 221 2.41 -0.05 12.27
CA VAL A 221 2.78 0.54 10.98
C VAL A 221 2.86 -0.54 9.92
N GLU A 222 2.80 -0.18 8.65
CA GLU A 222 3.25 -1.08 7.59
C GLU A 222 4.77 -1.32 7.72
N TYR A 223 5.23 -2.55 7.45
CA TYR A 223 6.58 -3.01 7.75
C TYR A 223 7.71 -2.20 7.10
N ALA A 224 7.55 -1.70 5.87
CA ALA A 224 8.57 -0.87 5.23
C ALA A 224 8.88 0.39 6.06
N TYR A 225 7.89 0.96 6.77
CA TYR A 225 8.11 2.08 7.69
C TYR A 225 8.97 1.68 8.88
N ALA A 226 8.77 0.49 9.45
CA ALA A 226 9.59 0.00 10.55
C ALA A 226 11.05 -0.17 10.12
N LEU A 227 11.28 -0.76 8.94
CA LEU A 227 12.62 -0.99 8.40
C LEU A 227 13.36 0.30 8.05
N GLN A 228 12.74 1.17 7.26
CA GLN A 228 13.34 2.43 6.83
C GLN A 228 13.67 3.35 8.01
N ASN A 229 12.91 3.25 9.10
CA ASN A 229 13.11 4.03 10.31
C ASN A 229 13.92 3.29 11.39
N LYS A 230 14.44 2.09 11.10
CA LYS A 230 15.24 1.26 12.03
C LYS A 230 14.55 1.04 13.38
N MET A 231 13.25 0.79 13.34
CA MET A 231 12.42 0.64 14.54
C MET A 231 12.55 -0.77 15.12
N SER A 232 12.48 -0.87 16.46
CA SER A 232 12.22 -2.16 17.10
C SER A 232 10.77 -2.58 16.82
N TYR A 233 10.58 -3.86 16.52
CA TYR A 233 9.28 -4.48 16.28
C TYR A 233 9.14 -5.78 17.08
N ALA A 234 7.91 -6.23 17.30
CA ALA A 234 7.64 -7.49 17.99
C ALA A 234 7.37 -8.64 17.00
N GLN A 235 7.67 -9.86 17.44
CA GLN A 235 7.12 -11.09 16.88
C GLN A 235 5.70 -11.31 17.41
N LEU A 236 4.85 -11.93 16.59
CA LEU A 236 3.48 -12.28 16.98
C LEU A 236 3.29 -13.78 17.00
N ARG A 237 2.55 -14.28 17.98
CA ARG A 237 2.01 -15.64 17.93
C ARG A 237 0.90 -15.69 16.89
N ASN A 238 1.06 -16.54 15.88
CA ASN A 238 0.05 -16.72 14.85
C ASN A 238 -1.05 -17.69 15.28
N ARG A 239 -2.04 -17.86 14.39
CA ARG A 239 -3.19 -18.73 14.56
C ARG A 239 -2.82 -20.17 14.94
N ASP A 240 -1.71 -20.66 14.40
CA ASP A 240 -1.23 -22.02 14.62
C ASP A 240 -0.33 -22.14 15.87
N GLY A 241 -0.18 -21.06 16.64
CA GLY A 241 0.54 -21.05 17.91
C GLY A 241 2.03 -20.73 17.81
N ASN A 242 2.56 -20.46 16.61
CA ASN A 242 3.98 -20.17 16.40
C ASN A 242 4.28 -18.68 16.51
N PHE A 243 5.36 -18.31 17.18
CA PHE A 243 5.89 -16.95 17.11
C PHE A 243 6.62 -16.75 15.80
N VAL A 244 6.13 -15.81 14.99
CA VAL A 244 6.65 -15.51 13.66
C VAL A 244 7.17 -14.07 13.60
N SER A 245 8.20 -13.87 12.80
CA SER A 245 8.74 -12.53 12.51
C SER A 245 8.01 -11.87 11.34
N PRO A 246 7.90 -10.54 11.30
CA PRO A 246 7.25 -9.83 10.20
C PRO A 246 8.18 -9.69 8.99
N ILE A 247 8.44 -10.78 8.27
CA ILE A 247 9.29 -10.78 7.07
C ILE A 247 8.47 -11.10 5.82
N SER A 248 8.94 -10.68 4.65
CA SER A 248 8.23 -10.89 3.37
C SER A 248 7.77 -12.35 3.16
N LYS A 249 8.61 -13.33 3.49
CA LYS A 249 8.25 -14.77 3.41
C LYS A 249 7.02 -15.16 4.24
N ASN A 250 6.85 -14.55 5.41
CA ASN A 250 5.74 -14.83 6.31
C ASN A 250 4.46 -14.10 5.88
N PHE A 251 4.59 -12.93 5.25
CA PHE A 251 3.48 -12.25 4.56
C PHE A 251 3.00 -13.08 3.36
N GLN A 252 3.94 -13.63 2.56
CA GLN A 252 3.64 -14.53 1.45
C GLN A 252 2.90 -15.79 1.92
N THR A 253 3.32 -16.38 3.05
CA THR A 253 2.64 -17.55 3.61
C THR A 253 1.17 -17.26 3.94
N ALA A 254 0.89 -16.09 4.54
CA ALA A 254 -0.49 -15.67 4.79
C ALA A 254 -1.26 -15.41 3.47
N ALA A 255 -0.62 -14.72 2.52
CA ALA A 255 -1.19 -14.39 1.22
C ALA A 255 -1.49 -15.60 0.32
N ALA A 256 -0.79 -16.72 0.49
CA ALA A 256 -1.02 -17.95 -0.25
C ALA A 256 -2.42 -18.56 -0.02
N ASN A 257 -3.09 -18.16 1.06
CA ASN A 257 -4.47 -18.58 1.37
C ASN A 257 -5.53 -17.71 0.64
N ALA A 258 -5.12 -16.73 -0.17
CA ALA A 258 -6.04 -15.82 -0.83
C ALA A 258 -6.71 -16.46 -2.07
N ASP A 259 -8.03 -16.64 -2.01
CA ASP A 259 -8.83 -17.07 -3.15
C ASP A 259 -9.36 -15.87 -3.96
N TRP A 260 -8.47 -15.26 -4.75
CA TRP A 260 -8.81 -14.09 -5.57
C TRP A 260 -9.84 -14.39 -6.66
N LYS A 261 -9.91 -15.64 -7.14
CA LYS A 261 -10.85 -16.05 -8.20
C LYS A 261 -12.29 -15.99 -7.73
N HIS A 262 -12.53 -16.25 -6.44
CA HIS A 262 -13.85 -16.21 -5.82
C HIS A 262 -14.03 -15.02 -4.87
N ALA A 263 -13.35 -13.90 -5.14
CA ALA A 263 -13.45 -12.65 -4.37
C ALA A 263 -14.19 -11.55 -5.16
N PRO A 264 -15.54 -11.46 -5.07
CA PRO A 264 -16.30 -10.42 -5.76
C PRO A 264 -15.78 -9.01 -5.48
N GLY A 265 -15.49 -8.24 -6.53
CA GLY A 265 -14.90 -6.90 -6.42
C GLY A 265 -13.47 -6.89 -5.87
N PHE A 266 -12.77 -8.03 -5.94
CA PHE A 266 -11.48 -8.26 -5.29
C PHE A 266 -11.49 -8.00 -3.78
N TYR A 267 -12.63 -8.18 -3.11
CA TYR A 267 -12.71 -8.02 -1.66
C TYR A 267 -11.95 -9.17 -0.97
N MET A 268 -10.77 -8.88 -0.43
CA MET A 268 -9.89 -9.89 0.16
C MET A 268 -9.38 -9.46 1.54
N VAL A 269 -9.36 -10.39 2.49
CA VAL A 269 -8.93 -10.15 3.88
C VAL A 269 -7.90 -11.22 4.28
N LEU A 270 -6.68 -10.77 4.59
CA LEU A 270 -5.52 -11.65 4.81
C LEU A 270 -5.04 -11.68 6.28
N THR A 271 -5.86 -11.19 7.20
CA THR A 271 -5.59 -11.25 8.64
C THR A 271 -5.95 -12.62 9.21
N ASP A 272 -5.13 -13.09 10.16
CA ASP A 272 -5.31 -14.33 10.91
C ASP A 272 -5.48 -15.58 10.03
N GLN A 273 -4.71 -15.65 8.95
CA GLN A 273 -4.67 -16.79 8.03
C GLN A 273 -3.94 -17.98 8.66
N PRO A 274 -4.35 -19.23 8.36
CA PRO A 274 -3.68 -20.43 8.85
C PRO A 274 -2.29 -20.59 8.23
N GLY A 275 -1.46 -21.45 8.79
CA GLY A 275 -0.13 -21.79 8.30
C GLY A 275 0.96 -21.50 9.33
N ALA A 276 1.88 -22.45 9.51
CA ALA A 276 2.89 -22.40 10.57
C ALA A 276 3.74 -21.12 10.55
N ASN A 277 3.99 -20.53 9.37
CA ASN A 277 4.78 -19.30 9.20
C ASN A 277 3.93 -18.07 8.83
N SER A 278 2.60 -18.16 8.85
CA SER A 278 1.73 -17.05 8.44
C SER A 278 1.86 -15.88 9.39
N TRP A 279 2.18 -14.70 8.85
CA TRP A 279 2.13 -13.45 9.61
C TRP A 279 0.66 -13.06 9.89
N PRO A 280 0.28 -12.78 11.15
CA PRO A 280 -1.14 -12.65 11.51
C PRO A 280 -1.83 -11.39 10.97
N ILE A 281 -1.07 -10.34 10.66
CA ILE A 281 -1.63 -9.03 10.29
C ILE A 281 -1.17 -8.65 8.87
N THR A 282 -1.38 -9.57 7.93
CA THR A 282 -1.12 -9.35 6.49
C THR A 282 -2.33 -8.66 5.85
N GLY A 283 -2.09 -7.78 4.88
CA GLY A 283 -3.15 -7.09 4.15
C GLY A 283 -2.76 -6.77 2.71
N ALA A 284 -3.76 -6.59 1.86
CA ALA A 284 -3.62 -6.09 0.49
C ALA A 284 -3.96 -4.59 0.43
N SER A 285 -3.31 -3.87 -0.48
CA SER A 285 -3.66 -2.50 -0.84
C SER A 285 -4.25 -2.45 -2.23
N PHE A 286 -5.31 -1.65 -2.38
CA PHE A 286 -6.12 -1.59 -3.58
C PHE A 286 -6.11 -0.21 -4.22
N ILE A 287 -6.27 -0.19 -5.54
CA ILE A 287 -6.51 1.02 -6.31
C ILE A 287 -8.00 1.08 -6.68
N LEU A 288 -8.53 2.30 -6.71
CA LEU A 288 -9.90 2.62 -7.06
C LEU A 288 -9.90 3.56 -8.26
N VAL A 289 -10.63 3.17 -9.31
CA VAL A 289 -10.87 4.01 -10.49
C VAL A 289 -12.34 3.91 -10.90
N TYR A 290 -12.85 4.87 -11.67
CA TYR A 290 -14.19 4.76 -12.23
C TYR A 290 -14.26 3.70 -13.32
N LYS A 291 -15.40 3.01 -13.44
CA LYS A 291 -15.68 2.13 -14.59
C LYS A 291 -15.85 2.96 -15.87
N THR A 292 -16.62 4.04 -15.79
CA THR A 292 -16.81 4.99 -16.90
C THR A 292 -15.88 6.18 -16.74
N GLN A 293 -14.99 6.35 -17.72
CA GLN A 293 -13.90 7.31 -17.72
C GLN A 293 -14.22 8.51 -18.60
N THR A 294 -14.37 9.68 -17.99
CA THR A 294 -14.61 10.96 -18.67
C THR A 294 -13.31 11.57 -19.22
N LYS A 295 -12.15 11.06 -18.78
CA LYS A 295 -10.82 11.42 -19.27
C LYS A 295 -10.07 10.18 -19.76
N PRO A 296 -10.43 9.61 -20.93
CA PRO A 296 -9.88 8.33 -21.39
C PRO A 296 -8.34 8.28 -21.44
N LYS A 297 -7.70 9.36 -21.89
CA LYS A 297 -6.23 9.44 -21.95
C LYS A 297 -5.57 9.36 -20.57
N THR A 298 -6.10 10.10 -19.59
CA THR A 298 -5.61 10.06 -18.21
C THR A 298 -5.85 8.70 -17.58
N ALA A 299 -7.03 8.10 -17.82
CA ALA A 299 -7.33 6.74 -17.34
C ALA A 299 -6.36 5.71 -17.93
N ALA A 300 -6.06 5.80 -19.23
CA ALA A 300 -5.07 4.93 -19.88
C ALA A 300 -3.67 5.10 -19.27
N ALA A 301 -3.24 6.34 -18.99
CA ALA A 301 -1.96 6.59 -18.33
C ALA A 301 -1.90 5.98 -16.91
N VAL A 302 -2.99 6.10 -16.13
CA VAL A 302 -3.11 5.47 -14.81
C VAL A 302 -3.01 3.94 -14.89
N LEU A 303 -3.77 3.32 -15.81
CA LEU A 303 -3.76 1.87 -15.93
C LEU A 303 -2.41 1.35 -16.46
N LYS A 304 -1.79 2.03 -17.42
CA LYS A 304 -0.43 1.70 -17.92
C LYS A 304 0.64 1.80 -16.83
N PHE A 305 0.52 2.75 -15.89
CA PHE A 305 1.43 2.83 -14.75
C PHE A 305 1.32 1.58 -13.85
N PHE A 306 0.09 1.17 -13.51
CA PHE A 306 -0.13 0.00 -12.66
C PHE A 306 0.18 -1.32 -13.36
N ASP A 307 -0.10 -1.41 -14.66
CA ASP A 307 0.33 -2.50 -15.54
C ASP A 307 1.85 -2.65 -15.54
N TRP A 308 2.58 -1.56 -15.82
CA TRP A 308 4.03 -1.54 -15.75
C TRP A 308 4.54 -1.96 -14.36
N ALA A 309 3.88 -1.53 -13.28
CA ALA A 309 4.25 -1.92 -11.93
C ALA A 309 4.06 -3.43 -11.67
N TYR A 310 3.05 -4.06 -12.23
CA TYR A 310 2.90 -5.51 -12.14
C TYR A 310 4.03 -6.26 -12.83
N HIS A 311 4.47 -5.80 -13.99
CA HIS A 311 5.44 -6.50 -14.85
C HIS A 311 6.91 -6.14 -14.56
N HIS A 312 7.18 -4.92 -14.11
CA HIS A 312 8.53 -4.39 -13.91
C HIS A 312 8.81 -3.96 -12.47
N GLY A 313 7.76 -3.84 -11.64
CA GLY A 313 7.85 -3.31 -10.28
C GLY A 313 8.16 -4.33 -9.19
N GLN A 314 8.08 -5.64 -9.47
CA GLN A 314 8.12 -6.71 -8.47
C GLN A 314 9.39 -6.68 -7.61
N LYS A 315 10.57 -6.64 -8.25
CA LYS A 315 11.86 -6.57 -7.55
C LYS A 315 12.01 -5.33 -6.68
N MET A 316 11.39 -4.20 -7.07
CA MET A 316 11.39 -2.98 -6.26
C MET A 316 10.49 -3.12 -5.02
N ALA A 317 9.36 -3.81 -5.16
CA ALA A 317 8.47 -4.12 -4.05
C ALA A 317 9.12 -5.09 -3.05
N GLU A 318 9.76 -6.16 -3.54
CA GLU A 318 10.47 -7.14 -2.71
C GLU A 318 11.61 -6.52 -1.91
N LYS A 319 12.36 -5.59 -2.51
CA LYS A 319 13.42 -4.82 -1.83
C LYS A 319 12.91 -3.93 -0.70
N LEU A 320 11.61 -3.65 -0.69
CA LEU A 320 10.92 -2.89 0.36
C LEU A 320 10.09 -3.82 1.26
N ASP A 321 10.31 -5.14 1.19
CA ASP A 321 9.63 -6.20 1.95
C ASP A 321 8.10 -6.31 1.72
N TYR A 322 7.61 -5.75 0.61
CA TYR A 322 6.26 -6.04 0.14
C TYR A 322 6.19 -7.39 -0.58
N VAL A 323 4.97 -7.87 -0.77
CA VAL A 323 4.65 -9.07 -1.52
C VAL A 323 3.95 -8.69 -2.83
N PRO A 324 4.59 -8.96 -3.99
CA PRO A 324 3.97 -8.80 -5.30
C PRO A 324 2.66 -9.59 -5.44
N ILE A 325 1.75 -9.09 -6.27
CA ILE A 325 0.52 -9.81 -6.63
C ILE A 325 0.89 -10.99 -7.54
N PRO A 326 0.38 -12.21 -7.29
CA PRO A 326 0.63 -13.37 -8.14
C PRO A 326 0.22 -13.14 -9.60
N SER A 327 0.96 -13.72 -10.55
CA SER A 327 0.75 -13.49 -11.99
C SER A 327 -0.66 -13.88 -12.46
N ASP A 328 -1.25 -14.94 -11.92
CA ASP A 328 -2.61 -15.34 -12.26
C ASP A 328 -3.67 -14.31 -11.81
N VAL A 329 -3.40 -13.61 -10.71
CA VAL A 329 -4.21 -12.48 -10.22
C VAL A 329 -3.98 -11.23 -11.06
N VAL A 330 -2.74 -10.95 -11.48
CA VAL A 330 -2.44 -9.86 -12.44
C VAL A 330 -3.24 -10.05 -13.72
N SER A 331 -3.19 -11.24 -14.33
CA SER A 331 -3.98 -11.52 -15.54
C SER A 331 -5.49 -11.43 -15.31
N LEU A 332 -5.97 -11.74 -14.10
CA LEU A 332 -7.38 -11.52 -13.74
C LEU A 332 -7.72 -10.03 -13.70
N VAL A 333 -6.86 -9.20 -13.11
CA VAL A 333 -7.03 -7.75 -13.04
C VAL A 333 -7.05 -7.12 -14.44
N GLU A 334 -6.10 -7.46 -15.30
CA GLU A 334 -6.00 -6.92 -16.66
C GLU A 334 -7.23 -7.28 -17.51
N ARG A 335 -7.71 -8.53 -17.42
CA ARG A 335 -8.98 -8.94 -18.07
C ARG A 335 -10.16 -8.13 -17.56
N THR A 336 -10.21 -7.87 -16.24
CA THR A 336 -11.25 -7.04 -15.64
C THR A 336 -11.17 -5.59 -16.15
N TRP A 337 -9.97 -5.01 -16.30
CA TRP A 337 -9.80 -3.67 -16.85
C TRP A 337 -10.32 -3.58 -18.29
N ALA A 338 -9.90 -4.49 -19.16
CA ALA A 338 -10.34 -4.51 -20.56
C ALA A 338 -11.86 -4.68 -20.71
N LYS A 339 -12.49 -5.41 -19.79
CA LYS A 339 -13.94 -5.66 -19.80
C LYS A 339 -14.76 -4.50 -19.21
N GLU A 340 -14.31 -3.93 -18.09
CA GLU A 340 -15.16 -3.06 -17.26
C GLU A 340 -14.78 -1.58 -17.29
N ILE A 341 -13.56 -1.21 -17.70
CA ILE A 341 -13.13 0.18 -17.74
C ILE A 341 -13.26 0.72 -19.15
N LYS A 342 -14.20 1.64 -19.34
CA LYS A 342 -14.62 2.15 -20.65
C LYS A 342 -14.70 3.67 -20.66
N SER A 343 -14.58 4.28 -21.82
CA SER A 343 -14.95 5.67 -22.08
C SER A 343 -16.48 5.88 -21.92
N GLU A 344 -16.92 7.14 -21.97
CA GLU A 344 -18.36 7.47 -22.03
C GLU A 344 -19.04 6.94 -23.30
N THR A 345 -18.29 6.72 -24.39
CA THR A 345 -18.78 6.11 -25.63
C THR A 345 -18.83 4.58 -25.59
N GLY A 346 -18.39 3.97 -24.48
CA GLY A 346 -18.39 2.51 -24.30
C GLY A 346 -17.16 1.79 -24.87
N GLU A 347 -16.17 2.52 -25.38
CA GLU A 347 -14.91 1.97 -25.86
C GLU A 347 -14.01 1.57 -24.68
N PRO A 348 -13.36 0.38 -24.70
CA PRO A 348 -12.39 0.00 -23.67
C PRO A 348 -11.23 1.00 -23.57
N ILE A 349 -10.79 1.33 -22.35
CA ILE A 349 -9.64 2.22 -22.14
C ILE A 349 -8.31 1.54 -22.49
N LEU A 350 -8.19 0.24 -22.24
CA LEU A 350 -7.07 -0.60 -22.69
C LEU A 350 -7.61 -1.73 -23.55
N SER A 351 -6.92 -2.04 -24.66
CA SER A 351 -7.25 -3.21 -25.48
C SER A 351 -6.73 -4.49 -24.81
N ALA A 352 -7.40 -5.61 -25.04
CA ALA A 352 -7.02 -6.91 -24.50
C ALA A 352 -5.61 -7.40 -24.93
N SER A 353 -5.01 -6.78 -25.95
CA SER A 353 -3.68 -7.11 -26.47
C SER A 353 -2.52 -6.50 -25.68
N VAL A 354 -2.77 -5.60 -24.73
CA VAL A 354 -1.75 -5.00 -23.85
C VAL A 354 -1.56 -5.82 -22.58
N ALA A 355 -2.40 -6.86 -22.37
CA ALA A 355 -2.41 -7.74 -21.20
C ALA A 355 -1.70 -9.10 -21.44
N GLN A 356 -0.71 -9.15 -22.32
CA GLN A 356 0.09 -10.36 -22.60
C GLN A 356 1.58 -10.10 -22.46
#